data_AF-A0A2V6KKD9-F1
#
_entry.id   AF-A0A2V6KKD9-F1
#
_cell.length_a   1.000
_cell.length_b   1.000
_cell.length_c   1.000
_cell.angle_alpha   90.00
_cell.angle_beta   90.00
_cell.angle_gamma   90.00
#
_symmetry.space_group_name_H-M   'P 1'
#
loop_
_entity.id
_entity.type
_entity.pdbx_description
1 polymer ?
#
loop_
_entity_poly.entity_id
_entity_poly.type
_entity_poly.pdbx_seq_one_letter_code
_entity_poly.pdbx_strand_id
1 'polypeptide(L)'
;MLTDRQRRVLDFIQREQREKGITPSTREIQNHFGFASQTSVMQYIAALERKGFLDRHARKARALITPAMKVRITDIPIYGQIPAGMSALTEQTIEGHVSLDTRSANVQKNRGTFALRVRGDSMIGAH
;
A
#
# COMPACT_ATOMS: atom_id res chain seq x y z
N MET A 1 17.69 -15.60 -6.91
CA MET A 1 18.07 -14.81 -8.11
C MET A 1 17.00 -14.94 -9.20
N LEU A 2 16.66 -13.86 -9.91
CA LEU A 2 15.65 -13.83 -10.98
C LEU A 2 16.32 -13.89 -12.36
N THR A 3 15.68 -14.53 -13.33
CA THR A 3 16.06 -14.38 -14.74
C THR A 3 15.54 -13.03 -15.27
N ASP A 4 16.11 -12.52 -16.37
CA ASP A 4 15.65 -11.27 -16.97
C ASP A 4 14.18 -11.31 -17.38
N ARG A 5 13.70 -12.48 -17.82
CA ARG A 5 12.29 -12.65 -18.17
C ARG A 5 11.40 -12.63 -16.92
N GLN A 6 11.80 -13.30 -15.84
CA GLN A 6 11.08 -13.26 -14.56
C GLN A 6 11.04 -11.84 -13.97
N ARG A 7 12.15 -11.11 -14.04
CA ARG A 7 12.24 -9.71 -13.59
C ARG A 7 11.28 -8.83 -14.37
N ARG A 8 11.29 -8.91 -15.70
CA ARG A 8 10.34 -8.13 -16.54
C ARG A 8 8.88 -8.43 -16.22
N VAL A 9 8.53 -9.70 -16.01
CA VAL A 9 7.16 -10.09 -15.61
C VAL A 9 6.79 -9.48 -14.25
N LEU A 10 7.71 -9.55 -13.27
CA LEU A 10 7.51 -8.93 -11.95
C LEU A 10 7.32 -7.41 -12.06
N ASP A 11 8.16 -6.74 -12.84
CA ASP A 11 8.11 -5.28 -13.03
C ASP A 11 6.80 -4.84 -13.69
N PHE A 12 6.32 -5.62 -14.68
CA PHE A 12 5.02 -5.40 -15.31
C PHE A 12 3.87 -5.51 -14.30
N ILE A 13 3.86 -6.59 -13.50
CA ILE A 13 2.84 -6.78 -12.46
C ILE A 13 2.85 -5.62 -11.47
N GLN A 14 4.03 -5.22 -11.00
CA GLN A 14 4.18 -4.09 -10.07
C GLN A 14 3.75 -2.75 -10.66
N ARG A 15 4.05 -2.51 -11.94
CA ARG A 15 3.64 -1.29 -12.64
C ARG A 15 2.13 -1.21 -12.77
N GLU A 16 1.50 -2.27 -13.26
CA GLU A 16 0.04 -2.35 -13.41
C GLU A 16 -0.68 -2.18 -12.07
N GLN A 17 -0.15 -2.78 -11.00
CA GLN A 17 -0.66 -2.58 -9.65
C GLN A 17 -0.57 -1.12 -9.19
N ARG A 18 0.53 -0.42 -9.47
CA ARG A 18 0.70 1.00 -9.11
C ARG A 18 -0.23 1.92 -9.90
N GLU A 19 -0.39 1.66 -11.19
CA GLU A 19 -1.11 2.56 -12.10
C GLU A 19 -2.63 2.34 -12.05
N LYS A 20 -3.08 1.09 -11.94
CA LYS A 20 -4.51 0.72 -12.02
C LYS A 20 -5.09 0.30 -10.67
N GLY A 21 -4.26 0.13 -9.64
CA GLY A 21 -4.68 -0.37 -8.33
C GLY A 21 -5.07 -1.85 -8.33
N ILE A 22 -4.89 -2.57 -9.44
CA ILE A 22 -5.27 -3.97 -9.59
C ILE A 22 -4.15 -4.80 -10.20
N THR A 23 -4.08 -6.07 -9.81
CA THR A 23 -3.16 -7.04 -10.41
C THR A 23 -3.62 -7.39 -11.83
N PRO A 24 -2.73 -7.37 -12.84
CA PRO A 24 -3.08 -7.79 -14.18
C PRO A 24 -3.41 -9.29 -14.22
N SER A 25 -4.37 -9.66 -15.04
CA SER A 25 -4.75 -11.05 -15.30
C SER A 25 -3.66 -11.80 -16.08
N THR A 26 -3.70 -13.13 -16.03
CA THR A 26 -2.82 -14.00 -16.82
C THR A 26 -2.93 -13.70 -18.32
N ARG A 27 -4.12 -13.32 -18.81
CA ARG A 27 -4.36 -12.94 -20.21
C ARG A 27 -3.69 -11.60 -20.56
N GLU A 28 -3.74 -10.61 -19.69
CA GLU A 28 -3.06 -9.33 -19.91
C GLU A 28 -1.54 -9.51 -19.92
N ILE A 29 -1.00 -10.29 -18.99
CA ILE A 29 0.43 -10.63 -18.96
C ILE A 29 0.82 -11.41 -20.22
N GLN A 30 -0.01 -12.37 -20.66
CA GLN A 30 0.21 -13.12 -21.90
C GLN A 30 0.33 -12.18 -23.10
N ASN A 31 -0.65 -11.29 -23.28
CA ASN A 31 -0.71 -10.37 -24.40
C ASN A 31 0.46 -9.37 -24.37
N HIS A 32 0.81 -8.85 -23.19
CA HIS A 32 1.90 -7.88 -23.05
C HIS A 32 3.27 -8.47 -23.44
N PHE A 33 3.51 -9.73 -23.09
CA PHE A 33 4.80 -10.39 -23.32
C PHE A 33 4.83 -11.30 -24.55
N GLY A 34 3.71 -11.49 -25.24
CA GLY A 34 3.59 -12.40 -26.37
C GLY A 34 3.83 -13.87 -25.99
N PHE A 35 3.35 -14.31 -24.82
CA PHE A 35 3.51 -15.71 -24.42
C PHE A 35 2.59 -16.63 -25.25
N ALA A 36 3.09 -17.81 -25.59
CA ALA A 36 2.35 -18.81 -26.37
C ALA A 36 1.05 -19.27 -25.68
N SER A 37 1.00 -19.23 -24.34
CA SER A 37 -0.19 -19.61 -23.57
C SER A 37 -0.24 -18.92 -22.21
N GLN A 38 -1.42 -18.91 -21.59
CA GLN A 38 -1.60 -18.50 -20.19
C GLN A 38 -0.86 -19.45 -19.23
N THR A 39 -0.69 -20.72 -19.60
CA THR A 39 0.06 -21.70 -18.80
C THR A 39 1.53 -21.28 -18.65
N SER A 40 2.14 -20.75 -19.72
CA SER A 40 3.50 -20.20 -19.65
C SER A 40 3.59 -19.05 -18.65
N VAL A 41 2.60 -18.15 -18.64
CA VAL A 41 2.52 -17.06 -17.64
C VAL A 41 2.46 -17.62 -16.22
N MET A 42 1.63 -18.64 -15.99
CA MET A 42 1.47 -19.27 -14.68
C MET A 42 2.78 -19.90 -14.18
N GLN A 43 3.61 -20.45 -15.06
CA GLN A 43 4.93 -20.95 -14.69
C GLN A 43 5.86 -19.84 -14.20
N TYR A 44 5.84 -18.67 -14.85
CA TYR A 44 6.60 -17.50 -14.39
C TYR A 44 6.10 -17.01 -13.03
N ILE A 45 4.78 -16.93 -12.84
CA ILE A 45 4.17 -16.54 -11.57
C ILE A 45 4.57 -17.52 -10.46
N ALA A 46 4.42 -18.83 -10.68
CA ALA A 46 4.82 -19.85 -9.71
C ALA A 46 6.31 -19.80 -9.38
N ALA A 47 7.17 -19.52 -10.36
CA ALA A 47 8.60 -19.35 -10.12
C ALA A 47 8.91 -18.10 -9.29
N LEU A 48 8.18 -17.00 -9.49
CA LEU A 48 8.29 -15.78 -8.69
C LEU A 48 7.76 -15.99 -7.26
N GLU A 49 6.67 -16.73 -7.10
CA GLU A 49 6.10 -17.12 -5.80
C GLU A 49 7.09 -17.98 -5.00
N ARG A 50 7.62 -19.07 -5.58
CA ARG A 50 8.62 -19.91 -4.91
C ARG A 50 9.89 -19.15 -4.51
N LYS A 51 10.20 -18.07 -5.22
CA LYS A 51 11.36 -17.21 -4.94
C LYS A 51 11.03 -16.07 -3.97
N GLY A 52 9.79 -15.98 -3.48
CA GLY A 52 9.34 -14.98 -2.50
C GLY A 52 9.11 -13.58 -3.06
N PHE A 53 9.04 -13.41 -4.39
CA PHE A 53 8.79 -12.11 -5.03
C PHE A 53 7.31 -11.80 -5.22
N LEU A 54 6.47 -12.84 -5.19
CA LEU A 54 5.02 -12.74 -5.23
C LEU A 54 4.44 -13.59 -4.10
N ASP A 55 3.33 -13.16 -3.54
CA ASP A 55 2.54 -13.93 -2.59
C ASP A 55 1.12 -14.07 -3.11
N ARG A 56 0.52 -15.26 -3.00
CA ARG A 56 -0.81 -15.56 -3.54
C ARG A 56 -1.75 -15.80 -2.37
N HIS A 57 -2.74 -14.93 -2.19
CA HIS A 57 -3.82 -15.24 -1.24
C HIS A 57 -4.64 -16.42 -1.78
N ALA A 58 -4.64 -17.52 -1.03
CA ALA A 58 -5.50 -18.66 -1.28
C ALA A 58 -6.96 -18.18 -1.41
N ARG A 59 -7.61 -18.54 -2.52
CA ARG A 59 -9.00 -18.23 -2.93
C ARG A 59 -9.28 -16.94 -3.72
N LYS A 60 -8.29 -16.16 -4.17
CA LYS A 60 -8.55 -15.04 -5.11
C LYS A 60 -7.58 -15.05 -6.29
N ALA A 61 -8.11 -15.27 -7.50
CA ALA A 61 -7.34 -15.29 -8.75
C ALA A 61 -6.55 -13.99 -9.05
N ARG A 62 -6.88 -12.87 -8.38
CA ARG A 62 -6.25 -11.54 -8.55
C ARG A 62 -5.41 -11.05 -7.37
N ALA A 63 -5.16 -11.89 -6.37
CA ALA A 63 -4.46 -11.48 -5.16
C ALA A 63 -2.97 -11.85 -5.20
N LEU A 64 -2.24 -11.37 -6.21
CA LEU A 64 -0.78 -11.36 -6.17
C LEU A 64 -0.33 -10.13 -5.38
N ILE A 65 0.14 -10.33 -4.16
CA ILE A 65 0.71 -9.25 -3.36
C ILE A 65 2.19 -9.18 -3.66
N THR A 66 2.62 -8.03 -4.16
CA THR A 66 4.04 -7.69 -4.20
C THR A 66 4.45 -7.19 -2.81
N PRO A 67 5.68 -7.42 -2.32
CA PRO A 67 6.12 -6.92 -1.01
C PRO A 67 5.97 -5.39 -0.86
N ALA A 68 5.97 -4.67 -1.99
CA ALA A 68 5.61 -3.26 -2.04
C ALA A 68 4.19 -3.02 -1.49
N MET A 69 3.19 -3.84 -1.80
CA MET A 69 1.81 -3.68 -1.32
C MET A 69 1.55 -4.15 0.12
N LYS A 70 2.55 -4.55 0.91
CA LYS A 70 2.31 -4.77 2.36
C LYS A 70 1.87 -3.43 2.97
N VAL A 71 0.56 -3.30 3.21
CA VAL A 71 -0.06 -2.16 3.89
C VAL A 71 0.69 -1.99 5.21
N ARG A 72 1.37 -0.86 5.36
CA ARG A 72 2.06 -0.52 6.59
C ARG A 72 1.05 0.20 7.45
N ILE A 73 0.19 -0.58 8.10
CA ILE A 73 -0.72 -0.05 9.11
C ILE A 73 0.13 0.41 10.30
N THR A 74 -0.10 1.63 10.75
CA THR A 74 0.47 2.16 11.98
C THR A 74 -0.65 2.85 12.75
N ASP A 75 -0.74 2.55 14.03
CA ASP A 75 -1.64 3.24 14.94
C ASP A 75 -1.01 4.55 15.37
N ILE A 76 -1.71 5.65 15.12
CA ILE A 76 -1.30 6.98 15.58
C ILE A 76 -2.23 7.45 16.70
N PRO A 77 -1.69 8.09 17.75
CA PRO A 77 -2.51 8.62 18.83
C PRO A 77 -3.39 9.77 18.29
N ILE A 78 -4.62 9.83 18.79
CA ILE A 78 -5.52 10.97 18.60
C ILE A 78 -5.37 11.84 19.85
N TYR A 79 -4.91 13.07 19.64
CA TYR A 79 -4.95 14.10 20.67
C TYR A 79 -6.22 14.93 20.50
N GLY A 80 -6.76 15.40 21.62
CA GLY A 80 -7.93 16.28 21.67
C GLY A 80 -7.65 17.68 21.11
N GLN A 81 -8.25 18.70 21.73
CA GLN A 81 -8.11 20.08 21.27
C GLN A 81 -6.68 20.60 21.52
N ILE A 82 -6.01 21.08 20.47
CA ILE A 82 -4.85 21.95 20.62
C ILE A 82 -5.38 23.36 20.92
N PRO A 83 -5.16 23.93 22.11
CA PRO A 83 -5.54 25.31 22.37
C PRO A 83 -4.73 26.23 21.44
N ALA A 84 -5.41 27.09 20.70
CA ALA A 84 -4.78 28.14 19.92
C ALA A 84 -4.32 29.26 20.88
N GLY A 85 -3.10 29.15 21.42
CA GLY A 85 -2.53 30.12 22.36
C GLY A 85 -1.22 29.64 23.00
N MET A 86 -0.40 30.56 23.52
CA MET A 86 0.90 30.23 24.12
C MET A 86 0.74 29.37 25.40
N SER A 87 1.47 28.25 25.43
CA SER A 87 1.82 27.41 26.58
C SER A 87 0.84 27.39 27.75
N ALA A 88 -0.21 26.59 27.64
CA ALA A 88 -0.64 25.81 28.79
C ALA A 88 0.13 24.48 28.75
N LEU A 89 0.88 24.18 29.81
CA LEU A 89 1.42 22.84 30.07
C LEU A 89 0.24 21.91 30.42
N THR A 90 -0.62 21.64 29.44
CA THR A 90 -1.69 20.68 29.59
C THR A 90 -1.15 19.34 29.10
N GLU A 91 -1.16 18.34 29.97
CA GLU A 91 -0.80 16.98 29.60
C GLU A 91 -1.68 16.55 28.41
N GLN A 92 -1.04 16.30 27.27
CA GLN A 92 -1.73 15.87 26.06
C GLN A 92 -2.30 14.47 26.33
N THR A 93 -3.59 14.42 26.67
CA THR A 93 -4.27 13.16 26.95
C THR A 93 -4.61 12.49 25.63
N ILE A 94 -4.15 11.25 25.45
CA ILE A 94 -4.48 10.42 24.28
C ILE A 94 -5.95 10.02 24.41
N GLU A 95 -6.81 10.52 23.52
CA GLU A 95 -8.25 10.18 23.52
C GLU A 95 -8.51 8.82 22.84
N GLY A 96 -7.56 8.35 22.04
CA GLY A 96 -7.66 7.07 21.33
C GLY A 96 -6.55 6.89 20.31
N HIS A 97 -6.67 5.86 19.47
CA HIS A 97 -5.76 5.61 18.36
C HIS A 97 -6.57 5.45 17.08
N VAL A 98 -5.99 5.85 15.95
CA VAL A 98 -6.53 5.57 14.62
C VAL A 98 -5.49 4.80 13.80
N SER A 99 -5.93 3.69 13.21
CA SER A 99 -5.09 2.90 12.32
C SER A 99 -5.05 3.55 10.94
N LEU A 100 -3.85 3.79 10.45
CA LEU A 100 -3.63 4.49 9.19
C LEU A 100 -2.70 3.69 8.28
N ASP A 101 -3.05 3.62 6.99
CA ASP A 101 -2.12 3.20 5.97
C ASP A 101 -1.10 4.31 5.73
N THR A 102 0.12 4.09 6.21
CA THR A 102 1.21 5.06 6.11
C THR A 102 1.54 5.47 4.67
N ARG A 103 1.19 4.65 3.67
CA ARG A 103 1.35 5.03 2.27
C ARG A 103 0.30 6.02 1.80
N SER A 104 -0.97 5.72 2.07
CA SER A 104 -2.10 6.55 1.64
C SER A 104 -2.08 7.94 2.30
N ALA A 105 -1.59 8.04 3.53
CA ALA A 105 -1.50 9.33 4.23
C ALA A 105 -0.11 9.99 4.17
N ASN A 106 0.81 9.47 3.35
CA ASN A 106 2.17 10.00 3.18
C ASN A 106 2.95 10.13 4.50
N VAL A 107 2.66 9.27 5.48
CA VAL A 107 3.22 9.30 6.83
C VAL A 107 4.53 8.53 6.88
N GLN A 108 5.62 9.20 7.27
CA GLN A 108 6.90 8.56 7.51
C GLN A 108 6.89 7.90 8.90
N LYS A 109 7.30 6.62 8.98
CA LYS A 109 7.31 5.76 10.19
C LYS A 109 8.06 6.30 11.43
N ASN A 110 8.70 7.48 11.34
CA ASN A 110 9.60 8.01 12.36
C ASN A 110 9.41 9.50 12.68
N ARG A 111 8.34 10.14 12.20
CA ARG A 111 7.96 11.48 12.64
C ARG A 111 6.78 11.31 13.57
N GLY A 112 6.83 11.89 14.78
CA GLY A 112 5.75 11.83 15.78
C GLY A 112 4.42 12.29 15.20
N THR A 113 3.72 11.36 14.56
CA THR A 113 2.51 11.60 13.77
C THR A 113 1.35 11.32 14.69
N PHE A 114 0.41 12.26 14.73
CA PHE A 114 -0.78 12.18 15.53
C PHE A 114 -1.97 12.72 14.74
N ALA A 115 -3.17 12.33 15.15
CA ALA A 115 -4.41 12.86 14.61
C ALA A 115 -5.03 13.87 15.58
N LEU A 116 -5.74 14.85 15.04
CA LEU A 116 -6.52 15.83 15.79
C LEU A 116 -7.96 15.81 15.33
N ARG A 117 -8.88 16.01 16.27
CA ARG A 117 -10.29 16.20 15.95
C ARG A 117 -10.57 17.68 15.69
N VAL A 118 -10.71 18.05 14.42
CA VAL A 118 -11.17 19.40 14.03
C VAL A 118 -12.66 19.55 14.40
N ARG A 119 -13.03 20.65 15.05
CA ARG A 119 -14.43 21.07 15.25
C ARG A 119 -14.63 22.44 14.60
N GLY A 120 -15.62 22.53 13.71
CA GLY A 120 -15.95 23.75 12.97
C GLY A 120 -15.65 23.63 11.47
N ASP A 121 -16.14 24.61 10.71
CA ASP A 121 -16.13 24.61 9.25
C ASP A 121 -14.95 25.42 8.66
N SER A 122 -14.00 25.83 9.49
CA SER A 122 -12.91 26.77 9.13
C SER A 122 -11.96 26.26 8.05
N MET A 123 -11.98 24.96 7.74
CA MET A 123 -11.16 24.33 6.70
C MET A 123 -11.98 23.93 5.46
N ILE A 124 -13.27 24.29 5.39
CA ILE A 124 -14.08 24.09 4.19
C ILE A 124 -13.67 25.15 3.16
N GLY A 125 -13.02 24.74 2.07
CA GLY A 125 -12.61 25.63 0.97
C GLY A 125 -11.22 26.26 1.09
N ALA A 126 -10.38 25.79 2.02
CA ALA A 126 -8.97 26.17 2.05
C ALA A 126 -8.19 25.40 0.96
N HIS A 127 -7.63 26.13 -0.01
CA HIS A 127 -6.78 25.62 -1.09
C HIS A 127 -5.30 25.76 -0.76
#